data_AF-A0A0Q0KAL5-F1
#
_entry.id   AF-A0A0Q0KAL5-F1
#
_cell.length_a   1.000
_cell.length_b   1.000
_cell.length_c   1.000
_cell.angle_alpha   90.00
_cell.angle_beta   90.00
_cell.angle_gamma   90.00
#
_symmetry.space_group_name_H-M   'P 1'
#
loop_
_entity.id
_entity.type
_entity.pdbx_description
1 polymer ?
#
loop_
_entity_poly.entity_id
_entity_poly.type
_entity_poly.pdbx_seq_one_letter_code
_entity_poly.pdbx_strand_id
1 'polypeptide(L)' 'MRWYNNEHRHSRIRFVTPAERHRGLDHQVLARRDELYERAKEKKPERWSGRTRNWEPIGTVLLNPDREQQIEKRAA' A
#
# COMPACT_ATOMS: atom_id res chain seq x y z
N MET A 1 -6.75 12.20 18.16
CA MET A 1 -6.89 12.10 16.68
C MET A 1 -5.65 12.47 15.88
N ARG A 2 -4.81 13.44 16.31
CA ARG A 2 -3.59 13.84 15.55
C ARG A 2 -2.66 12.67 15.22
N TRP A 3 -2.34 11.84 16.21
CA TRP A 3 -1.49 10.67 16.05
C TRP A 3 -1.99 9.69 14.97
N TYR A 4 -3.28 9.30 15.02
CA TYR A 4 -3.88 8.36 14.06
C TYR A 4 -3.72 8.84 12.60
N ASN A 5 -3.90 10.15 12.37
CA ASN A 5 -3.92 10.74 11.03
C ASN A 5 -2.53 11.12 10.49
N ASN A 6 -1.59 11.49 11.36
CA ASN A 6 -0.33 12.12 10.94
C ASN A 6 0.93 11.37 11.38
N GLU A 7 0.83 10.43 12.32
CA GLU A 7 2.00 9.74 12.88
C GLU A 7 1.90 8.23 12.70
N HIS A 8 0.73 7.66 13.00
CA HIS A 8 0.50 6.23 12.86
C HIS A 8 0.44 5.83 11.39
N ARG A 9 1.35 4.93 11.01
CA ARG A 9 1.41 4.32 9.69
C ARG A 9 0.59 3.04 9.68
N HIS A 10 -0.52 3.08 8.95
CA HIS A 10 -1.50 2.00 8.96
C HIS A 10 -1.11 0.93 7.97
N SER A 11 -1.05 -0.32 8.43
CA SER A 11 -0.70 -1.47 7.58
C SER A 11 -1.67 -1.64 6.39
N ARG A 12 -2.96 -1.35 6.60
CA ARG A 12 -4.00 -1.43 5.57
C ARG A 12 -3.78 -0.45 4.41
N ILE A 13 -2.96 0.59 4.58
CA ILE A 13 -2.57 1.54 3.53
C ILE A 13 -1.05 1.52 3.31
N ARG A 14 -0.44 0.33 3.38
CA ARG A 14 0.99 0.12 3.09
C ARG A 14 1.93 0.98 3.94
N PHE A 15 1.57 1.18 5.21
CA PHE A 15 2.37 1.94 6.18
C PHE A 15 2.61 3.40 5.74
N VAL A 16 1.61 4.04 5.16
CA VAL A 16 1.51 5.50 5.09
C VAL A 16 0.51 5.99 6.13
N THR A 17 0.53 7.29 6.41
CA THR A 17 -0.44 7.94 7.27
C THR A 17 -1.71 8.29 6.48
N PRO A 18 -2.89 8.36 7.12
CA PRO A 18 -4.11 8.80 6.45
C PRO A 18 -3.96 10.18 5.81
N ALA A 19 -3.22 11.10 6.44
CA ALA A 19 -2.95 12.43 5.89
C ALA A 19 -2.06 12.39 4.63
N GLU A 20 -1.01 11.55 4.60
CA GLU A 20 -0.17 11.38 3.40
C GLU A 20 -1.00 10.84 2.22
N ARG A 21 -1.84 9.82 2.46
CA ARG A 21 -2.72 9.26 1.43
C ARG A 21 -3.76 10.28 0.96
N HIS A 22 -4.38 11.02 1.88
CA HIS A 22 -5.36 12.04 1.52
C HIS A 22 -4.77 13.16 0.66
N ARG A 23 -3.46 13.42 0.78
CA ARG A 23 -2.72 14.37 -0.06
C ARG A 23 -2.14 13.76 -1.33
N GLY A 24 -2.34 12.45 -1.58
CA GLY A 24 -1.76 11.73 -2.71
C GLY A 24 -0.23 11.54 -2.63
N LEU A 25 0.38 11.74 -1.45
CA LEU A 25 1.82 11.59 -1.26
C LEU A 25 2.25 10.13 -1.12
N ASP A 26 1.31 9.23 -0.89
CA ASP A 26 1.54 7.80 -0.75
C ASP A 26 2.22 7.21 -1.99
N HIS A 27 1.86 7.63 -3.19
CA HIS A 27 2.52 7.19 -4.43
C HIS A 27 4.04 7.39 -4.39
N GLN A 28 4.50 8.60 -4.05
CA GLN A 28 5.93 8.91 -4.00
C GLN A 28 6.63 8.20 -2.85
N VAL A 29 5.99 8.14 -1.68
CA VAL A 29 6.55 7.46 -0.49
C VAL A 29 6.74 5.97 -0.77
N LEU A 30 5.76 5.35 -1.41
CA LEU A 30 5.76 3.93 -1.70
C LEU A 30 6.74 3.56 -2.82
N ALA A 31 6.82 4.35 -3.90
CA ALA A 31 7.81 4.15 -4.95
C ALA A 31 9.26 4.18 -4.42
N ARG A 32 9.58 5.17 -3.57
CA ARG A 32 10.92 5.25 -2.94
C ARG A 32 11.22 4.06 -2.03
N ARG A 33 10.20 3.52 -1.35
CA ARG A 33 10.36 2.33 -0.50
C ARG A 33 10.60 1.08 -1.34
N ASP A 34 9.91 0.96 -2.47
CA ASP A 34 10.11 -0.14 -3.41
C ASP A 34 11.56 -0.18 -3.91
N GLU A 35 12.04 0.95 -4.45
CA GLU A 35 13.43 1.08 -4.90
C GLU A 35 14.45 0.76 -3.80
N LEU A 36 14.21 1.22 -2.57
CA LEU A 36 15.09 0.96 -1.44
C LEU A 36 15.15 -0.53 -1.09
N TYR A 37 13.98 -1.20 -1.10
CA TYR A 37 13.88 -2.61 -0.78
C TYR A 37 14.48 -3.48 -1.87
N GLU A 38 14.27 -3.16 -3.14
CA GLU A 38 14.91 -3.85 -4.26
C GLU A 38 16.43 -3.73 -4.20
N ARG A 39 16.97 -2.50 -4.01
CA ARG A 39 18.41 -2.31 -3.83
C ARG A 39 18.97 -3.06 -2.62
N ALA A 40 18.21 -3.12 -1.52
CA ALA A 40 18.63 -3.85 -0.32
C ALA A 40 18.63 -5.38 -0.55
N LYS A 41 17.70 -5.86 -1.39
CA LYS A 41 17.63 -7.26 -1.80
C LYS A 41 18.76 -7.63 -2.74
N GLU A 42 19.03 -6.83 -3.75
CA GLU A 42 20.16 -7.03 -4.67
C GLU A 42 21.50 -7.10 -3.92
N LYS A 43 21.69 -6.26 -2.89
CA LYS A 43 22.93 -6.24 -2.10
C LYS A 43 23.16 -7.48 -1.26
N LYS A 44 22.10 -8.11 -0.75
CA LYS A 44 22.18 -9.23 0.20
C LYS A 44 21.03 -10.22 -0.02
N PRO A 45 20.98 -10.89 -1.18
CA PRO A 45 19.86 -11.76 -1.55
C PRO A 45 19.65 -12.91 -0.55
N GLU A 46 20.70 -13.37 0.12
CA GLU A 46 20.67 -14.44 1.13
C GLU A 46 19.78 -14.13 2.34
N ARG A 47 19.48 -12.85 2.60
CA ARG A 47 18.55 -12.45 3.68
C ARG A 47 17.08 -12.46 3.27
N TRP A 48 16.77 -12.69 2.00
CA TRP A 48 15.43 -12.58 1.47
C TRP A 48 14.95 -13.96 1.02
N SER A 49 13.85 -14.44 1.63
CA SER A 49 13.22 -15.70 1.23
C SER A 49 12.42 -15.60 -0.08
N GLY A 50 12.19 -14.39 -0.59
CA GLY A 50 11.35 -14.19 -1.78
C GLY A 50 11.26 -12.74 -2.26
N ARG A 51 10.07 -12.37 -2.75
CA ARG A 51 9.79 -11.01 -3.22
C ARG A 51 9.80 -10.02 -2.04
N THR A 52 10.11 -8.76 -2.35
CA THR A 52 9.96 -7.66 -1.40
C THR A 52 8.47 -7.47 -1.05
N ARG A 53 8.22 -6.73 0.03
CA ARG A 53 6.84 -6.39 0.42
C ARG A 53 6.20 -5.61 -0.73
N ASN A 54 4.93 -5.90 -1.04
CA ASN A 54 4.20 -5.11 -2.04
C ASN A 54 4.05 -3.66 -1.55
N TRP A 55 4.67 -2.74 -2.29
CA TRP A 55 4.63 -1.29 -2.11
C TRP A 55 3.80 -0.60 -3.19
N GLU A 56 2.88 -1.30 -3.85
CA GLU A 56 1.96 -0.67 -4.80
C GLU A 56 0.95 0.23 -4.06
N PRO A 57 0.68 1.45 -4.55
CA PRO A 57 -0.34 2.32 -4.01
C PRO A 57 -1.71 1.65 -3.98
N ILE A 58 -2.49 1.92 -2.93
CA ILE A 58 -3.86 1.44 -2.88
C ILE A 58 -4.74 2.43 -3.63
N GLY A 59 -5.30 1.95 -4.74
CA GLY A 59 -6.26 2.71 -5.54
C GLY A 59 -7.53 3.09 -4.77
N THR A 60 -8.48 3.67 -5.50
CA THR A 60 -9.77 4.10 -4.95
C THR A 60 -10.50 2.92 -4.32
N VAL A 61 -10.96 3.10 -3.07
CA VAL A 61 -11.80 2.12 -2.37
C VAL A 61 -13.12 2.81 -2.04
N LEU A 62 -14.22 2.19 -2.46
CA LEU A 62 -15.57 2.66 -2.17
C LEU A 62 -16.05 2.01 -0.86
N LEU A 63 -16.57 2.81 0.08
CA LEU A 63 -17.02 2.34 1.39
C LEU A 63 -18.30 1.49 1.29
N ASN A 64 -19.12 1.75 0.27
CA ASN A 64 -20.20 0.90 -0.20
C ASN A 64 -20.07 0.84 -1.73
N PRO A 65 -19.68 -0.30 -2.33
CA PRO A 65 -19.76 -0.42 -3.77
C PRO A 65 -21.23 -0.31 -4.19
N ASP A 66 -21.51 0.42 -5.26
CA ASP A 66 -22.83 0.38 -5.89
C ASP A 66 -23.17 -1.09 -6.20
N ARG A 67 -24.41 -1.49 -5.92
CA ARG A 67 -24.88 -2.89 -5.92
C ARG A 67 -24.59 -3.66 -7.22
N GLU A 68 -24.23 -2.96 -8.30
CA GLU A 68 -24.02 -3.52 -9.64
C GLU A 68 -22.72 -4.34 -9.77
N GLN A 69 -21.68 -4.06 -8.97
CA GLN A 69 -20.40 -4.80 -9.09
C GLN A 69 -20.42 -6.21 -8.46
N GLN A 70 -21.48 -6.61 -7.75
CA GLN A 70 -21.56 -7.94 -7.14
C GLN A 70 -22.03 -9.04 -8.11
N ILE A 71 -22.52 -8.70 -9.30
CA ILE A 71 -23.07 -9.68 -10.24
C ILE A 71 -21.96 -10.49 -10.95
N GLU A 72 -20.73 -9.96 -11.08
CA GLU A 72 -19.67 -10.63 -11.83
C GLU A 72 -18.84 -11.67 -11.05
N LYS A 73 -19.07 -11.87 -9.74
CA LYS A 73 -18.25 -12.79 -8.92
C LYS A 73 -18.86 -14.16 -8.63
N ARG A 74 -19.88 -14.60 -9.37
CA ARG A 74 -20.36 -15.99 -9.28
C ARG A 74 -20.56 -16.62 -10.66
N ALA A 75 -19.46 -17.06 -11.24
CA ALA A 75 -19.46 -18.17 -12.19
C ALA A 75 -18.22 -19.04 -11.91
N ALA A 76 -18.42 -20.05 -11.06
CA ALA A 76 -17.62 -21.27 -10.96
C ALA A 76 -18.55 -22.36 -10.41
#